data_AF-A0A7J7WAH2-F1
#
_entry.id   AF-A0A7J7WAH2-F1
#
_cell.length_a   1.000
_cell.length_b   1.000
_cell.length_c   1.000
_cell.angle_alpha   90.00
_cell.angle_beta   90.00
_cell.angle_gamma   90.00
#
_symmetry.space_group_name_H-M   'P 1'
#
loop_
_entity.id
_entity.type
_entity.pdbx_description
1 polymer ?
#
loop_
_entity_poly.entity_id
_entity_poly.type
_entity_poly.pdbx_seq_one_letter_code
_entity_poly.pdbx_strand_id
1 'polypeptide(L)'
;MDRNPSPPPSRSEDDDEEEVAGGDCIGSTVYSKHWLFGVLSGLIQIVSPENAKSSTDDEEQQVELDEEMENEICRVWDMSMDEDVALFLQEFNAPDIFMGVLAKSKCPRLREICVGILGNMACFQEICVSISSNKNLGQVLLHCLYDSDPPTLLETSRLLLTCLSQTQVASAWVERIREHPAIYDSICFIMSSSTNVDLLVKVGEVVDKLFDLDEKLMLEWIRNGAAQPLDQPQEESEEQRVFRIVPCVLEAAKQVRSENLEGLDVYMHILQLLTTVDDGIQAIVQCPDTGKDTWNLLFDLVCHEFCQSDDPPIILQEQKTVLASVFSVLSAIYASQAEQEYLKIEKGNRSSSN
;
A
#
# COMPACT_ATOMS: atom_id res chain seq x y z
N MET A 1 -66.70 -14.99 51.45
CA MET A 1 -65.67 -13.93 51.46
C MET A 1 -64.83 -14.17 50.22
N ASP A 2 -65.25 -13.63 49.08
CA ASP A 2 -64.50 -13.74 47.83
C ASP A 2 -63.56 -12.53 47.74
N ARG A 3 -62.26 -12.79 47.87
CA ARG A 3 -61.23 -11.78 47.64
C ARG A 3 -60.91 -11.74 46.16
N ASN A 4 -61.00 -10.56 45.58
CA ASN A 4 -60.54 -10.29 44.22
C ASN A 4 -59.01 -10.54 44.15
N PRO A 5 -58.48 -11.12 43.06
CA PRO A 5 -57.03 -11.25 42.88
C PRO A 5 -56.35 -9.89 42.81
N SER A 6 -55.12 -9.81 43.30
CA SER A 6 -54.27 -8.62 43.17
C SER A 6 -53.91 -8.39 41.69
N PRO A 7 -53.80 -7.11 41.26
CA PRO A 7 -53.36 -6.81 39.91
C PRO A 7 -51.90 -7.26 39.70
N PRO A 8 -51.48 -7.53 38.45
CA PRO A 8 -50.08 -7.84 38.15
C PRO A 8 -49.18 -6.69 38.62
N PRO A 9 -47.92 -6.96 39.00
CA PRO A 9 -46.96 -5.90 39.26
C PRO A 9 -46.86 -5.00 38.02
N SER A 10 -46.94 -3.69 38.23
CA SER A 10 -46.65 -2.70 37.19
C SER A 10 -45.21 -2.89 36.74
N ARG A 11 -45.03 -3.54 35.59
CA ARG A 11 -43.80 -3.47 34.81
C ARG A 11 -43.64 -1.99 34.46
N SER A 12 -42.55 -1.37 34.91
CA SER A 12 -42.19 0.00 34.54
C SER A 12 -42.21 0.07 33.02
N GLU A 13 -43.04 0.94 32.44
CA GLU A 13 -43.01 1.23 30.99
C GLU A 13 -41.62 1.75 30.58
N ASP A 14 -40.83 2.26 31.54
CA ASP A 14 -39.44 2.69 31.36
C ASP A 14 -38.46 1.53 31.07
N ASP A 15 -38.69 0.30 31.55
CA ASP A 15 -37.76 -0.83 31.31
C ASP A 15 -37.96 -1.46 29.91
N ASP A 16 -39.17 -1.37 29.36
CA ASP A 16 -39.46 -1.87 28.00
C ASP A 16 -39.16 -0.81 26.91
N GLU A 17 -39.14 0.49 27.25
CA GLU A 17 -38.73 1.56 26.31
C GLU A 17 -37.20 1.65 26.10
N GLU A 18 -36.39 1.36 27.13
CA GLU A 18 -34.92 1.30 27.00
C GLU A 18 -34.44 0.09 26.17
N GLU A 19 -35.09 -1.07 26.27
CA GLU A 19 -34.76 -2.25 25.43
C GLU A 19 -35.15 -2.06 23.95
N VAL A 20 -36.23 -1.33 23.66
CA VAL A 20 -36.69 -1.09 22.29
C VAL A 20 -35.83 -0.02 21.59
N ALA A 21 -35.33 0.97 22.33
CA ALA A 21 -34.42 1.99 21.80
C ALA A 21 -33.01 1.44 21.48
N GLY A 22 -32.55 0.40 22.18
CA GLY A 22 -31.26 -0.26 21.94
C GLY A 22 -31.25 -1.30 20.81
N GLY A 23 -32.40 -1.67 20.24
CA GLY A 23 -32.51 -2.78 19.29
C GLY A 23 -31.80 -2.56 17.95
N ASP A 24 -31.92 -1.34 17.40
CA ASP A 24 -31.39 -0.99 16.08
C ASP A 24 -29.97 -0.41 16.13
N CYS A 25 -29.42 -0.12 17.31
CA CYS A 25 -28.06 0.40 17.43
C CYS A 25 -26.99 -0.68 17.21
N ILE A 26 -25.94 -0.36 16.45
CA ILE A 26 -24.76 -1.22 16.28
C ILE A 26 -23.85 -1.09 17.50
N GLY A 27 -23.75 -2.16 18.30
CA GLY A 27 -22.95 -2.16 19.53
C GLY A 27 -23.34 -1.03 20.48
N SER A 28 -22.35 -0.25 20.89
CA SER A 28 -22.50 0.93 21.75
C SER A 28 -22.71 2.25 20.98
N THR A 29 -22.75 2.19 19.65
CA THR A 29 -22.86 3.37 18.78
C THR A 29 -24.30 3.84 18.59
N VAL A 30 -24.46 5.02 17.99
CA VAL A 30 -25.77 5.56 17.57
C VAL A 30 -26.17 5.12 16.15
N TYR A 31 -25.36 4.27 15.51
CA TYR A 31 -25.57 3.89 14.12
C TYR A 31 -26.64 2.81 13.99
N SER A 32 -27.50 2.94 12.97
CA SER A 32 -28.62 2.02 12.70
C SER A 32 -28.16 0.78 11.93
N LYS A 33 -28.45 -0.41 12.48
CA LYS A 33 -28.30 -1.72 11.83
C LYS A 33 -29.16 -1.80 10.57
N HIS A 34 -30.42 -1.40 10.66
CA HIS A 34 -31.38 -1.51 9.57
C HIS A 34 -30.96 -0.65 8.36
N TRP A 35 -30.53 0.58 8.62
CA TRP A 35 -30.02 1.45 7.55
C TRP A 35 -28.79 0.85 6.88
N LEU A 36 -27.82 0.36 7.67
CA LEU A 36 -26.61 -0.26 7.13
C LEU A 36 -26.92 -1.48 6.24
N PHE A 37 -27.88 -2.32 6.64
CA PHE A 37 -28.34 -3.44 5.80
C PHE A 37 -28.98 -2.99 4.49
N GLY A 38 -29.72 -1.87 4.52
CA GLY A 38 -30.27 -1.26 3.32
C GLY A 38 -29.17 -0.93 2.31
N VAL A 39 -28.11 -0.26 2.76
CA VAL A 39 -26.96 0.12 1.93
C VAL A 39 -26.25 -1.12 1.37
N LEU A 40 -25.93 -2.10 2.22
CA LEU A 40 -25.25 -3.34 1.78
C LEU A 40 -26.11 -4.14 0.78
N SER A 41 -27.43 -4.16 0.96
CA SER A 41 -28.36 -4.79 0.02
C SER A 41 -28.37 -4.07 -1.32
N GLY A 42 -28.32 -2.73 -1.30
CA GLY A 42 -28.17 -1.90 -2.50
C GLY A 42 -26.88 -2.24 -3.28
N LEU A 43 -25.75 -2.38 -2.60
CA LEU A 43 -24.48 -2.80 -3.22
C LEU A 43 -24.59 -4.14 -3.94
N ILE A 44 -25.24 -5.14 -3.32
CA ILE A 44 -25.44 -6.46 -3.93
C ILE A 44 -26.25 -6.34 -5.23
N GLN A 45 -27.26 -5.46 -5.26
CA GLN A 45 -28.07 -5.23 -6.46
C GLN A 45 -27.26 -4.58 -7.59
N ILE A 46 -26.36 -3.64 -7.27
CA ILE A 46 -25.48 -2.99 -8.26
C ILE A 46 -24.63 -4.02 -9.02
N VAL A 47 -24.09 -5.02 -8.32
CA VAL A 47 -23.19 -6.02 -8.90
C VAL A 47 -23.91 -7.29 -9.40
N SER A 48 -25.24 -7.26 -9.42
CA SER A 48 -26.06 -8.38 -9.88
C SER A 48 -26.07 -8.47 -11.41
N PRO A 49 -26.01 -9.68 -11.98
CA PRO A 49 -25.86 -9.89 -13.42
C PRO A 49 -27.03 -9.39 -14.28
N GLU A 50 -28.18 -9.07 -13.68
CA GLU A 50 -29.33 -8.47 -14.38
C GLU A 50 -29.05 -7.02 -14.79
N ASN A 51 -28.30 -6.27 -13.98
CA ASN A 51 -27.90 -4.88 -14.26
C ASN A 51 -26.68 -4.78 -15.19
N ALA A 52 -25.89 -5.84 -15.32
CA ALA A 52 -24.75 -5.90 -16.23
C ALA A 52 -25.14 -6.04 -17.72
N LYS A 53 -26.42 -6.32 -18.02
CA LYS A 53 -26.92 -6.52 -19.40
C LYS A 53 -27.41 -5.23 -20.08
N SER A 54 -27.58 -4.13 -19.34
CA SER A 54 -28.01 -2.85 -19.91
C SER A 54 -26.87 -1.97 -20.39
N SER A 55 -25.61 -2.30 -20.09
CA SER A 55 -24.43 -1.62 -20.63
C SER A 55 -23.98 -2.30 -21.92
N THR A 56 -24.70 -2.03 -23.01
CA THR A 56 -24.22 -2.33 -24.37
C THR A 56 -22.99 -1.47 -24.68
N ASP A 57 -21.92 -2.13 -25.12
CA ASP A 57 -20.76 -1.65 -25.90
C ASP A 57 -20.73 -0.16 -26.26
N ASP A 58 -20.40 0.71 -25.29
CA ASP A 58 -19.81 2.02 -25.59
C ASP A 58 -18.53 2.17 -24.76
N GLU A 59 -17.46 2.46 -25.48
CA GLU A 59 -16.09 2.60 -25.02
C GLU A 59 -15.93 3.86 -24.13
N GLU A 60 -15.13 3.74 -23.06
CA GLU A 60 -14.48 4.85 -22.33
C GLU A 60 -15.33 5.85 -21.54
N GLN A 61 -16.63 5.65 -21.30
CA GLN A 61 -17.32 6.42 -20.25
C GLN A 61 -17.08 5.78 -18.88
N GLN A 62 -16.36 6.49 -18.00
CA GLN A 62 -16.30 6.16 -16.58
C GLN A 62 -17.74 6.02 -16.06
N VAL A 63 -18.05 4.85 -15.49
CA VAL A 63 -19.35 4.62 -14.87
C VAL A 63 -19.42 5.49 -13.62
N GLU A 64 -20.16 6.59 -13.69
CA GLU A 64 -20.43 7.45 -12.54
C GLU A 64 -21.28 6.69 -11.51
N LEU A 65 -20.96 6.90 -10.22
CA LEU A 65 -21.76 6.36 -9.13
C LEU A 65 -22.95 7.29 -8.92
N ASP A 66 -24.12 6.70 -8.66
CA ASP A 66 -25.29 7.48 -8.26
C ASP A 66 -25.00 8.27 -6.98
N GLU A 67 -25.32 9.56 -6.95
CA GLU A 67 -24.97 10.46 -5.85
C GLU A 67 -25.56 10.02 -4.51
N GLU A 68 -26.78 9.46 -4.50
CA GLU A 68 -27.41 8.98 -3.27
C GLU A 68 -26.63 7.76 -2.74
N MET A 69 -26.36 6.79 -3.61
CA MET A 69 -25.55 5.62 -3.25
C MET A 69 -24.13 6.01 -2.80
N GLU A 70 -23.47 6.96 -3.48
CA GLU A 70 -22.15 7.45 -3.08
C GLU A 70 -22.17 8.04 -1.67
N ASN A 71 -23.16 8.89 -1.38
CA ASN A 71 -23.29 9.50 -0.06
C ASN A 71 -23.56 8.44 1.02
N GLU A 72 -24.40 7.45 0.73
CA GLU A 72 -24.67 6.36 1.67
C GLU A 72 -23.41 5.52 1.94
N ILE A 73 -22.67 5.11 0.91
CA ILE A 73 -21.50 4.27 1.10
C ILE A 73 -20.29 5.04 1.67
N CYS A 74 -20.15 6.34 1.39
CA CYS A 74 -19.18 7.20 2.07
C CYS A 74 -19.46 7.27 3.58
N ARG A 75 -20.74 7.33 3.99
CA ARG A 75 -21.09 7.27 5.41
C ARG A 75 -20.71 5.93 6.04
N VAL A 76 -20.86 4.81 5.31
CA VAL A 76 -20.36 3.50 5.78
C VAL A 76 -18.84 3.52 5.93
N TRP A 77 -18.12 4.18 5.03
CA TRP A 77 -16.67 4.38 5.16
C TRP A 77 -16.33 5.13 6.45
N ASP A 78 -16.95 6.27 6.71
CA ASP A 78 -16.72 7.01 7.97
C ASP A 78 -17.03 6.15 9.20
N MET A 79 -18.15 5.42 9.17
CA MET A 79 -18.58 4.55 10.27
C MET A 79 -17.63 3.38 10.52
N SER A 80 -17.01 2.83 9.47
CA SER A 80 -16.13 1.65 9.57
C SER A 80 -14.84 1.86 10.37
N MET A 81 -14.53 3.11 10.75
CA MET A 81 -13.44 3.41 11.70
C MET A 81 -13.77 2.98 13.13
N ASP A 82 -15.05 2.83 13.47
CA ASP A 82 -15.52 2.38 14.78
C ASP A 82 -15.44 0.85 14.90
N GLU A 83 -14.94 0.36 16.03
CA GLU A 83 -14.73 -1.08 16.27
C GLU A 83 -16.04 -1.87 16.26
N ASP A 84 -17.09 -1.35 16.90
CA ASP A 84 -18.38 -2.03 16.97
C ASP A 84 -19.00 -2.15 15.56
N VAL A 85 -18.82 -1.11 14.73
CA VAL A 85 -19.28 -1.14 13.33
C VAL A 85 -18.47 -2.11 12.49
N ALA A 86 -17.14 -2.11 12.60
CA ALA A 86 -16.29 -3.01 11.85
C ALA A 86 -16.56 -4.48 12.19
N LEU A 87 -16.72 -4.80 13.49
CA LEU A 87 -17.09 -6.13 13.94
C LEU A 87 -18.47 -6.54 13.44
N PHE A 88 -19.44 -5.63 13.45
CA PHE A 88 -20.76 -5.87 12.88
C PHE A 88 -20.70 -6.12 11.38
N LEU A 89 -19.98 -5.30 10.60
CA LEU A 89 -19.77 -5.52 9.17
C LEU A 89 -19.14 -6.90 8.90
N GLN A 90 -18.18 -7.31 9.72
CA GLN A 90 -17.57 -8.64 9.64
C GLN A 90 -18.56 -9.77 9.94
N GLU A 91 -19.40 -9.64 10.97
CA GLU A 91 -20.42 -10.63 11.35
C GLU A 91 -21.38 -10.92 10.19
N PHE A 92 -21.70 -9.91 9.38
CA PHE A 92 -22.62 -10.01 8.25
C PHE A 92 -21.93 -10.24 6.89
N ASN A 93 -20.67 -10.67 6.88
CA ASN A 93 -19.88 -10.94 5.67
C ASN A 93 -19.82 -9.74 4.69
N ALA A 94 -19.85 -8.51 5.19
CA ALA A 94 -19.67 -7.33 4.36
C ALA A 94 -18.35 -7.35 3.55
N PRO A 95 -17.22 -7.90 4.07
CA PRO A 95 -16.02 -8.05 3.25
C PRO A 95 -16.26 -8.80 1.94
N ASP A 96 -17.04 -9.88 1.93
CA ASP A 96 -17.33 -10.61 0.69
C ASP A 96 -18.19 -9.78 -0.28
N ILE A 97 -19.07 -8.91 0.24
CA ILE A 97 -19.87 -7.98 -0.58
C ILE A 97 -18.95 -6.97 -1.26
N PHE A 98 -18.10 -6.27 -0.50
CA PHE A 98 -17.16 -5.29 -1.05
C PHE A 98 -16.24 -5.93 -2.08
N MET A 99 -15.78 -7.15 -1.82
CA MET A 99 -14.90 -7.87 -2.74
C MET A 99 -15.64 -8.31 -4.01
N GLY A 100 -16.92 -8.64 -3.92
CA GLY A 100 -17.81 -8.81 -5.07
C GLY A 100 -17.94 -7.54 -5.92
N VAL A 101 -17.96 -6.37 -5.27
CA VAL A 101 -17.91 -5.06 -5.95
C VAL A 101 -16.56 -4.85 -6.63
N LEU A 102 -15.44 -5.10 -5.97
CA LEU A 102 -14.10 -5.00 -6.55
C LEU A 102 -13.88 -5.95 -7.72
N ALA A 103 -14.54 -7.11 -7.75
CA ALA A 103 -14.41 -8.05 -8.86
C ALA A 103 -15.26 -7.67 -10.10
N LYS A 104 -16.31 -6.85 -9.93
CA LYS A 104 -17.34 -6.67 -10.97
C LYS A 104 -17.59 -5.22 -11.39
N SER A 105 -17.40 -4.28 -10.47
CA SER A 105 -17.63 -2.86 -10.73
C SER A 105 -16.51 -2.27 -11.56
N LYS A 106 -16.89 -1.45 -12.54
CA LYS A 106 -15.99 -0.58 -13.33
C LYS A 106 -16.01 0.87 -12.84
N CYS A 107 -16.77 1.20 -11.80
CA CYS A 107 -16.85 2.53 -11.23
C CYS A 107 -15.65 2.74 -10.27
N PRO A 108 -14.67 3.60 -10.60
CA PRO A 108 -13.47 3.78 -9.77
C PRO A 108 -13.81 4.27 -8.37
N ARG A 109 -14.70 5.26 -8.25
CA ARG A 109 -15.14 5.82 -6.96
C ARG A 109 -15.74 4.77 -6.03
N LEU A 110 -16.59 3.89 -6.56
CA LEU A 110 -17.17 2.81 -5.76
C LEU A 110 -16.11 1.80 -5.29
N ARG A 111 -15.14 1.48 -6.16
CA ARG A 111 -14.04 0.57 -5.83
C ARG A 111 -13.16 1.17 -4.74
N GLU A 112 -12.74 2.43 -4.90
CA GLU A 112 -12.00 3.21 -3.92
C GLU A 112 -12.67 3.13 -2.55
N ILE A 113 -13.95 3.48 -2.45
CA ILE A 113 -14.69 3.48 -1.17
C ILE A 113 -14.74 2.07 -0.57
N CYS A 114 -14.99 1.03 -1.37
CA CYS A 114 -15.03 -0.36 -0.90
C CYS A 114 -13.67 -0.82 -0.34
N VAL A 115 -12.56 -0.50 -1.02
CA VAL A 115 -11.21 -0.79 -0.51
C VAL A 115 -10.94 0.02 0.76
N GLY A 116 -11.36 1.28 0.80
CA GLY A 116 -11.21 2.16 1.97
C GLY A 116 -11.91 1.61 3.22
N ILE A 117 -13.15 1.12 3.07
CA ILE A 117 -13.89 0.44 4.14
C ILE A 117 -13.12 -0.80 4.61
N LEU A 118 -12.69 -1.67 3.68
CA LEU A 118 -11.89 -2.85 4.02
C LEU A 118 -10.58 -2.49 4.75
N GLY A 119 -9.93 -1.41 4.33
CA GLY A 119 -8.73 -0.85 4.96
C GLY A 119 -8.98 -0.44 6.41
N ASN A 120 -10.10 0.23 6.69
CA ASN A 120 -10.48 0.61 8.06
C ASN A 120 -10.79 -0.62 8.91
N MET A 121 -11.56 -1.56 8.37
CA MET A 121 -11.89 -2.82 9.06
C MET A 121 -10.63 -3.63 9.39
N ALA A 122 -9.64 -3.66 8.49
CA ALA A 122 -8.38 -4.37 8.70
C ALA A 122 -7.48 -3.75 9.79
N CYS A 123 -7.79 -2.55 10.31
CA CYS A 123 -7.13 -2.02 11.50
C CYS A 123 -7.41 -2.88 12.75
N PHE A 124 -8.51 -3.64 12.75
CA PHE A 124 -8.85 -4.56 13.83
C PHE A 124 -8.26 -5.95 13.56
N GLN A 125 -7.51 -6.47 14.54
CA GLN A 125 -6.68 -7.67 14.39
C GLN A 125 -7.47 -8.90 13.92
N GLU A 126 -8.66 -9.13 14.47
CA GLU A 126 -9.51 -10.28 14.10
C GLU A 126 -9.94 -10.23 12.64
N ILE A 127 -10.39 -9.06 12.19
CA ILE A 127 -10.86 -8.86 10.82
C ILE A 127 -9.69 -8.95 9.84
N CYS A 128 -8.55 -8.36 10.17
CA CYS A 128 -7.35 -8.48 9.32
C CYS A 128 -6.91 -9.93 9.17
N VAL A 129 -6.95 -10.73 10.25
CA VAL A 129 -6.67 -12.17 10.18
C VAL A 129 -7.68 -12.89 9.30
N SER A 130 -8.97 -12.55 9.40
CA SER A 130 -10.04 -13.11 8.55
C SER A 130 -9.80 -12.81 7.06
N ILE A 131 -9.60 -11.53 6.71
CA ILE A 131 -9.30 -11.08 5.34
C ILE A 131 -8.04 -11.79 4.82
N SER A 132 -6.98 -11.80 5.63
CA SER A 132 -5.69 -12.39 5.27
C SER A 132 -5.72 -13.90 5.16
N SER A 133 -6.67 -14.59 5.79
CA SER A 133 -6.81 -16.04 5.68
C SER A 133 -7.57 -16.46 4.42
N ASN A 134 -8.35 -15.54 3.84
CA ASN A 134 -9.13 -15.81 2.64
C ASN A 134 -8.30 -15.58 1.37
N LYS A 135 -7.90 -16.68 0.71
CA LYS A 135 -7.06 -16.64 -0.50
C LYS A 135 -7.69 -15.87 -1.66
N ASN A 136 -9.00 -16.02 -1.87
CA ASN A 136 -9.70 -15.33 -2.94
C ASN A 136 -9.71 -13.81 -2.70
N LEU A 137 -9.93 -13.40 -1.44
CA LEU A 137 -9.88 -11.98 -1.08
C LEU A 137 -8.49 -11.41 -1.28
N GLY A 138 -7.46 -12.13 -0.82
CA GLY A 138 -6.07 -11.75 -1.06
C GLY A 138 -5.76 -11.55 -2.55
N GLN A 139 -6.21 -12.46 -3.42
CA GLN A 139 -5.96 -12.34 -4.85
C GLN A 139 -6.66 -11.14 -5.48
N VAL A 140 -7.92 -10.88 -5.15
CA VAL A 140 -8.64 -9.71 -5.70
C VAL A 140 -8.02 -8.40 -5.20
N LEU A 141 -7.57 -8.34 -3.94
CA LEU A 141 -6.85 -7.17 -3.42
C LEU A 141 -5.54 -6.92 -4.15
N LEU A 142 -4.74 -7.97 -4.42
CA LEU A 142 -3.54 -7.84 -5.24
C LEU A 142 -3.87 -7.44 -6.68
N HIS A 143 -5.03 -7.84 -7.21
CA HIS A 143 -5.47 -7.42 -8.53
C HIS A 143 -5.82 -5.92 -8.58
N CYS A 144 -6.28 -5.32 -7.48
CA CYS A 144 -6.51 -3.88 -7.41
C CYS A 144 -5.23 -3.06 -7.58
N LEU A 145 -4.04 -3.63 -7.37
CA LEU A 145 -2.77 -2.94 -7.67
C LEU A 145 -2.53 -2.73 -9.18
N TYR A 146 -3.35 -3.32 -10.06
CA TYR A 146 -3.30 -3.07 -11.51
C TYR A 146 -4.34 -2.04 -11.98
N ASP A 147 -5.11 -1.45 -11.05
CA ASP A 147 -6.06 -0.41 -11.40
C ASP A 147 -5.34 0.84 -11.94
N SER A 148 -6.01 1.61 -12.79
CA SER A 148 -5.47 2.88 -13.31
C SER A 148 -5.81 4.07 -12.43
N ASP A 149 -6.77 3.90 -11.52
CA ASP A 149 -7.29 4.95 -10.65
C ASP A 149 -6.40 5.18 -9.41
N PRO A 150 -5.74 6.35 -9.26
CA PRO A 150 -4.82 6.60 -8.14
C PRO A 150 -5.46 6.50 -6.75
N PRO A 151 -6.68 7.01 -6.49
CA PRO A 151 -7.36 6.81 -5.20
C PRO A 151 -7.57 5.33 -4.84
N THR A 152 -8.02 4.51 -5.80
CA THR A 152 -8.17 3.07 -5.59
C THR A 152 -6.83 2.38 -5.26
N LEU A 153 -5.76 2.74 -5.98
CA LEU A 153 -4.41 2.25 -5.71
C LEU A 153 -3.89 2.67 -4.33
N LEU A 154 -4.21 3.90 -3.91
CA LEU A 154 -3.81 4.45 -2.61
C LEU A 154 -4.44 3.65 -1.48
N GLU A 155 -5.76 3.44 -1.52
CA GLU A 155 -6.46 2.66 -0.51
C GLU A 155 -6.04 1.18 -0.52
N THR A 156 -5.77 0.62 -1.70
CA THR A 156 -5.25 -0.75 -1.83
C THR A 156 -3.88 -0.87 -1.16
N SER A 157 -3.01 0.11 -1.37
CA SER A 157 -1.68 0.16 -0.76
C SER A 157 -1.78 0.34 0.76
N ARG A 158 -2.71 1.16 1.26
CA ARG A 158 -2.98 1.34 2.69
C ARG A 158 -3.46 0.06 3.36
N LEU A 159 -4.40 -0.65 2.75
CA LEU A 159 -4.89 -1.94 3.24
C LEU A 159 -3.76 -2.98 3.23
N LEU A 160 -2.98 -3.07 2.16
CA LEU A 160 -1.86 -4.00 2.07
C LEU A 160 -0.81 -3.72 3.15
N LEU A 161 -0.45 -2.45 3.36
CA LEU A 161 0.47 -2.04 4.43
C LEU A 161 -0.06 -2.40 5.82
N THR A 162 -1.35 -2.21 6.05
CA THR A 162 -2.02 -2.59 7.31
C THR A 162 -1.87 -4.08 7.57
N CYS A 163 -2.09 -4.91 6.54
CA CYS A 163 -1.88 -6.36 6.63
C CYS A 163 -0.41 -6.75 6.83
N LEU A 164 0.53 -6.15 6.09
CA LEU A 164 1.97 -6.40 6.24
C LEU A 164 2.51 -5.97 7.61
N SER A 165 1.87 -4.99 8.26
CA SER A 165 2.24 -4.52 9.59
C SER A 165 1.78 -5.46 10.71
N GLN A 166 0.89 -6.42 10.43
CA GLN A 166 0.42 -7.39 11.40
C GLN A 166 1.24 -8.68 11.36
N THR A 167 2.04 -8.90 12.41
CA THR A 167 2.98 -10.02 12.51
C THR A 167 2.38 -11.41 12.29
N GLN A 168 1.10 -11.61 12.64
CA GLN A 168 0.40 -12.89 12.46
C GLN A 168 0.15 -13.25 11.00
N VAL A 169 0.03 -12.26 10.11
CA VAL A 169 -0.40 -12.44 8.72
C VAL A 169 0.59 -11.90 7.69
N ALA A 170 1.57 -11.10 8.12
CA ALA A 170 2.56 -10.47 7.25
C ALA A 170 3.24 -11.48 6.31
N SER A 171 3.67 -12.62 6.85
CA SER A 171 4.31 -13.68 6.05
C SER A 171 3.38 -14.23 4.96
N ALA A 172 2.08 -14.38 5.23
CA ALA A 172 1.13 -14.84 4.23
C ALA A 172 0.97 -13.84 3.07
N TRP A 173 1.10 -12.53 3.34
CA TRP A 173 1.07 -11.51 2.30
C TRP A 173 2.36 -11.43 1.49
N VAL A 174 3.52 -11.55 2.16
CA VAL A 174 4.83 -11.66 1.48
C VAL A 174 4.84 -12.85 0.52
N GLU A 175 4.40 -14.03 0.96
CA GLU A 175 4.31 -15.22 0.10
C GLU A 175 3.38 -15.00 -1.09
N ARG A 176 2.19 -14.40 -0.88
CA ARG A 176 1.26 -14.11 -1.98
C ARG A 176 1.86 -13.14 -3.00
N ILE A 177 2.57 -12.11 -2.55
CA ILE A 177 3.23 -11.16 -3.46
C ILE A 177 4.30 -11.88 -4.28
N ARG A 178 5.07 -12.77 -3.64
CA ARG A 178 6.07 -13.60 -4.34
C ARG A 178 5.43 -14.50 -5.40
N GLU A 179 4.26 -15.08 -5.11
CA GLU A 179 3.48 -15.89 -6.05
C GLU A 179 2.92 -15.09 -7.25
N HIS A 180 2.92 -13.75 -7.19
CA HIS A 180 2.41 -12.87 -8.24
C HIS A 180 3.48 -11.87 -8.71
N PRO A 181 4.50 -12.31 -9.49
CA PRO A 181 5.62 -11.45 -9.90
C PRO A 181 5.22 -10.17 -10.63
N ALA A 182 4.08 -10.14 -11.33
CA ALA A 182 3.59 -8.95 -12.02
C ALA A 182 3.30 -7.76 -11.06
N ILE A 183 3.17 -7.99 -9.76
CA ILE A 183 3.04 -6.91 -8.75
C ILE A 183 4.27 -6.01 -8.75
N TYR A 184 5.46 -6.59 -8.93
CA TYR A 184 6.71 -5.83 -9.09
C TYR A 184 6.58 -4.81 -10.22
N ASP A 185 6.04 -5.26 -11.36
CA ASP A 185 5.89 -4.39 -12.52
C ASP A 185 4.95 -3.23 -12.25
N SER A 186 3.83 -3.49 -11.56
CA SER A 186 2.87 -2.45 -11.20
C SER A 186 3.45 -1.45 -10.21
N ILE A 187 4.09 -1.92 -9.14
CA ILE A 187 4.71 -1.04 -8.13
C ILE A 187 5.80 -0.15 -8.74
N CYS A 188 6.66 -0.73 -9.59
CA CYS A 188 7.66 0.04 -10.32
C CYS A 188 7.02 1.05 -11.29
N PHE A 189 5.92 0.69 -11.95
CA PHE A 189 5.18 1.62 -12.80
C PHE A 189 4.64 2.79 -11.98
N ILE A 190 3.93 2.54 -10.88
CA ILE A 190 3.38 3.58 -10.00
C ILE A 190 4.47 4.54 -9.52
N MET A 191 5.59 4.01 -9.03
CA MET A 191 6.74 4.82 -8.58
C MET A 191 7.35 5.68 -9.69
N SER A 192 7.33 5.19 -10.94
CA SER A 192 7.92 5.92 -12.08
C SER A 192 6.96 6.88 -12.79
N SER A 193 5.63 6.70 -12.66
CA SER A 193 4.67 7.43 -13.49
C SER A 193 3.61 8.22 -12.72
N SER A 194 3.40 7.94 -11.43
CA SER A 194 2.39 8.66 -10.65
C SER A 194 2.83 10.10 -10.37
N THR A 195 1.90 11.04 -10.50
CA THR A 195 2.04 12.42 -10.00
C THR A 195 1.29 12.64 -8.69
N ASN A 196 0.62 11.60 -8.16
CA ASN A 196 -0.04 11.66 -6.87
C ASN A 196 0.98 11.32 -5.77
N VAL A 197 1.38 12.33 -5.00
CA VAL A 197 2.43 12.23 -3.98
C VAL A 197 2.00 11.34 -2.81
N ASP A 198 0.74 11.38 -2.39
CA ASP A 198 0.24 10.51 -1.33
C ASP A 198 0.32 9.03 -1.73
N LEU A 199 -0.03 8.71 -2.99
CA LEU A 199 0.13 7.37 -3.54
C LEU A 199 1.60 6.95 -3.59
N LEU A 200 2.50 7.85 -4.01
CA LEU A 200 3.93 7.57 -4.02
C LEU A 200 4.44 7.26 -2.60
N VAL A 201 4.09 8.06 -1.60
CA VAL A 201 4.50 7.79 -0.21
C VAL A 201 3.94 6.45 0.25
N LYS A 202 2.66 6.16 -0.01
CA LYS A 202 2.03 4.91 0.43
C LYS A 202 2.61 3.66 -0.22
N VAL A 203 2.89 3.71 -1.53
CA VAL A 203 3.58 2.62 -2.23
C VAL A 203 5.01 2.47 -1.73
N GLY A 204 5.70 3.58 -1.47
CA GLY A 204 7.01 3.57 -0.81
C GLY A 204 6.97 2.80 0.51
N GLU A 205 5.99 3.07 1.38
CA GLU A 205 5.84 2.37 2.67
C GLU A 205 5.59 0.86 2.50
N VAL A 206 4.83 0.47 1.46
CA VAL A 206 4.64 -0.95 1.14
C VAL A 206 5.98 -1.59 0.74
N VAL A 207 6.75 -0.96 -0.16
CA VAL A 207 8.05 -1.49 -0.62
C VAL A 207 9.05 -1.57 0.52
N ASP A 208 9.16 -0.49 1.31
CA ASP A 208 10.00 -0.43 2.49
C ASP A 208 9.68 -1.58 3.46
N LYS A 209 8.39 -1.76 3.75
CA LYS A 209 7.95 -2.81 4.66
C LYS A 209 8.23 -4.20 4.11
N LEU A 210 8.05 -4.42 2.82
CA LEU A 210 8.36 -5.70 2.18
C LEU A 210 9.86 -6.03 2.26
N PHE A 211 10.72 -5.06 2.01
CA PHE A 211 12.17 -5.26 2.05
C PHE A 211 12.68 -5.47 3.47
N ASP A 212 12.10 -4.77 4.46
CA ASP A 212 12.35 -4.98 5.90
C ASP A 212 11.92 -6.39 6.36
N LEU A 213 10.80 -6.90 5.85
CA LEU A 213 10.26 -8.21 6.24
C LEU A 213 10.98 -9.40 5.57
N ASP A 214 11.40 -9.27 4.31
CA ASP A 214 11.90 -10.40 3.52
C ASP A 214 13.03 -10.02 2.54
N GLU A 215 14.27 -10.28 2.98
CA GLU A 215 15.49 -10.09 2.17
C GLU A 215 15.47 -10.88 0.85
N LYS A 216 14.83 -12.06 0.80
CA LYS A 216 14.78 -12.87 -0.42
C LYS A 216 13.90 -12.23 -1.48
N LEU A 217 12.75 -11.69 -1.09
CA LEU A 217 11.86 -10.93 -1.96
C LEU A 217 12.57 -9.69 -2.48
N MET A 218 13.31 -8.97 -1.62
CA MET A 218 14.14 -7.84 -2.03
C MET A 218 15.16 -8.26 -3.11
N LEU A 219 15.90 -9.35 -2.89
CA LEU A 219 16.86 -9.88 -3.86
C LEU A 219 16.19 -10.31 -5.19
N GLU A 220 15.00 -10.92 -5.13
CA GLU A 220 14.21 -11.26 -6.32
C GLU A 220 13.82 -10.01 -7.10
N TRP A 221 13.37 -8.94 -6.43
CA TRP A 221 12.99 -7.68 -7.06
C TRP A 221 14.16 -6.91 -7.65
N ILE A 222 15.32 -6.94 -6.99
CA ILE A 222 16.58 -6.41 -7.54
C ILE A 222 16.93 -7.17 -8.83
N ARG A 223 16.87 -8.51 -8.79
CA ARG A 223 17.27 -9.38 -9.91
C ARG A 223 16.25 -9.42 -11.05
N ASN A 224 14.96 -9.18 -10.80
CA ASN A 224 13.91 -9.21 -11.82
C ASN A 224 14.12 -8.16 -12.92
N GLY A 225 14.78 -7.04 -12.63
CA GLY A 225 15.21 -6.09 -13.66
C GLY A 225 16.25 -6.64 -14.65
N ALA A 226 16.96 -7.71 -14.28
CA ALA A 226 18.04 -8.28 -15.10
C ALA A 226 17.54 -9.11 -16.30
N ALA A 227 16.24 -9.39 -16.42
CA ALA A 227 15.68 -10.12 -17.56
C ALA A 227 15.33 -9.15 -18.70
N GLN A 228 16.20 -9.02 -19.71
CA GLN A 228 15.84 -8.34 -20.96
C GLN A 228 14.79 -9.14 -21.76
N PRO A 229 13.93 -8.48 -22.56
CA PRO A 229 13.10 -9.15 -23.55
C PRO A 229 13.97 -9.82 -24.63
N LEU A 230 13.63 -11.05 -25.00
CA LEU A 230 14.33 -11.94 -25.96
C LEU A 230 14.42 -11.46 -27.42
N ASP A 231 14.15 -10.18 -27.74
CA ASP A 231 13.91 -9.72 -29.12
C ASP A 231 15.04 -8.89 -29.75
N GLN A 232 16.26 -8.87 -29.20
CA GLN A 232 17.41 -8.23 -29.87
C GLN A 232 18.53 -9.24 -30.19
N PRO A 233 19.11 -9.19 -31.41
CA PRO A 233 20.20 -10.09 -31.78
C PRO A 233 21.42 -9.85 -30.89
N GLN A 234 21.92 -10.92 -30.25
CA GLN A 234 23.15 -10.92 -29.47
C GLN A 234 24.33 -10.43 -30.32
N GLU A 235 24.79 -9.21 -30.07
CA GLU A 235 26.18 -8.81 -30.30
C GLU A 235 26.91 -8.85 -28.96
N GLU A 236 28.11 -9.43 -28.96
CA GLU A 236 29.00 -9.71 -27.82
C GLU A 236 29.48 -8.43 -27.10
N SER A 237 28.57 -7.72 -26.42
CA SER A 237 28.87 -6.69 -25.44
C SER A 237 28.39 -7.20 -24.08
N GLU A 238 29.23 -7.07 -23.05
CA GLU A 238 28.95 -7.48 -21.67
C GLU A 238 27.50 -7.14 -21.28
N GLU A 239 26.68 -8.18 -21.01
CA GLU A 239 25.25 -8.06 -20.73
C GLU A 239 25.02 -7.10 -19.55
N GLN A 240 24.69 -5.84 -19.86
CA GLN A 240 24.52 -4.81 -18.85
C GLN A 240 23.19 -5.05 -18.13
N ARG A 241 23.27 -5.60 -16.91
CA ARG A 241 22.11 -5.78 -16.03
C ARG A 241 21.45 -4.44 -15.79
N VAL A 242 20.18 -4.29 -16.19
CA VAL A 242 19.41 -3.08 -15.95
C VAL A 242 18.60 -3.27 -14.68
N PHE A 243 19.04 -2.70 -13.56
CA PHE A 243 18.25 -2.73 -12.33
C PHE A 243 17.16 -1.67 -12.41
N ARG A 244 15.90 -2.10 -12.56
CA ARG A 244 14.77 -1.17 -12.69
C ARG A 244 14.31 -0.58 -11.36
N ILE A 245 14.51 -1.29 -10.24
CA ILE A 245 14.02 -0.85 -8.93
C ILE A 245 14.66 0.48 -8.47
N VAL A 246 15.97 0.66 -8.65
CA VAL A 246 16.67 1.87 -8.20
C VAL A 246 16.20 3.11 -8.99
N PRO A 247 16.16 3.12 -10.33
CA PRO A 247 15.56 4.22 -11.08
C PRO A 247 14.12 4.55 -10.67
N CYS A 248 13.27 3.55 -10.42
CA CYS A 248 11.90 3.77 -9.95
C CYS A 248 11.87 4.47 -8.58
N VAL A 249 12.70 4.00 -7.63
CA VAL A 249 12.85 4.60 -6.30
C VAL A 249 13.35 6.04 -6.39
N LEU A 250 14.34 6.32 -7.24
CA LEU A 250 14.88 7.67 -7.43
C LEU A 250 13.85 8.61 -8.07
N GLU A 251 13.07 8.13 -9.04
CA GLU A 251 12.04 8.94 -9.68
C GLU A 251 10.93 9.31 -8.69
N ALA A 252 10.41 8.33 -7.95
CA ALA A 252 9.43 8.58 -6.90
C ALA A 252 9.97 9.54 -5.83
N ALA A 253 11.21 9.34 -5.37
CA ALA A 253 11.85 10.23 -4.41
C ALA A 253 11.95 11.67 -4.93
N LYS A 254 12.29 11.89 -6.21
CA LYS A 254 12.33 13.24 -6.80
C LYS A 254 10.96 13.91 -6.78
N GLN A 255 9.88 13.17 -7.06
CA GLN A 255 8.52 13.71 -7.06
C GLN A 255 7.99 13.97 -5.64
N VAL A 256 8.29 13.07 -4.70
CA VAL A 256 7.92 13.27 -3.28
C VAL A 256 8.68 14.46 -2.69
N ARG A 257 9.96 14.62 -3.04
CA ARG A 257 10.80 15.74 -2.60
C ARG A 257 10.18 17.12 -2.86
N SER A 258 9.46 17.31 -3.97
CA SER A 258 8.90 18.63 -4.30
C SER A 258 7.69 19.04 -3.46
N GLU A 259 7.00 18.10 -2.81
CA GLU A 259 5.72 18.37 -2.13
C GLU A 259 5.64 17.84 -0.69
N ASN A 260 6.36 16.76 -0.35
CA ASN A 260 6.30 16.10 0.95
C ASN A 260 7.68 15.59 1.40
N LEU A 261 8.45 16.45 2.08
CA LEU A 261 9.78 16.10 2.58
C LEU A 261 9.76 15.01 3.67
N GLU A 262 8.70 14.91 4.47
CA GLU A 262 8.57 13.84 5.48
C GLU A 262 8.44 12.47 4.81
N GLY A 263 7.70 12.43 3.70
CA GLY A 263 7.53 11.25 2.86
C GLY A 263 8.83 10.75 2.21
N LEU A 264 9.94 11.50 2.24
CA LEU A 264 11.23 11.02 1.72
C LEU A 264 11.89 9.98 2.60
N ASP A 265 11.60 9.95 3.92
CA ASP A 265 12.23 9.03 4.86
C ASP A 265 12.12 7.57 4.37
N VAL A 266 10.95 7.21 3.83
CA VAL A 266 10.68 5.88 3.30
C VAL A 266 11.57 5.51 2.12
N TYR A 267 11.80 6.44 1.19
CA TYR A 267 12.64 6.18 0.02
C TYR A 267 14.12 6.14 0.39
N MET A 268 14.54 6.93 1.36
CA MET A 268 15.91 6.88 1.88
C MET A 268 16.16 5.57 2.62
N HIS A 269 15.18 5.08 3.38
CA HIS A 269 15.25 3.80 4.05
C HIS A 269 15.25 2.62 3.06
N ILE A 270 14.44 2.66 1.99
CA ILE A 270 14.53 1.68 0.90
C ILE A 270 15.95 1.64 0.31
N LEU A 271 16.54 2.80 -0.03
CA LEU A 271 17.92 2.85 -0.54
C LEU A 271 18.92 2.29 0.47
N GLN A 272 18.73 2.56 1.77
CA GLN A 272 19.56 1.99 2.83
C GLN A 272 19.42 0.47 2.90
N LEU A 273 18.22 -0.08 2.83
CA LEU A 273 17.98 -1.53 2.82
C LEU A 273 18.69 -2.18 1.62
N LEU A 274 18.64 -1.56 0.45
CA LEU A 274 19.36 -2.04 -0.73
C LEU A 274 20.88 -2.12 -0.53
N THR A 275 21.48 -1.23 0.27
CA THR A 275 22.93 -1.30 0.54
C THR A 275 23.33 -2.40 1.54
N THR A 276 22.36 -3.06 2.18
CA THR A 276 22.63 -4.18 3.09
C THR A 276 22.97 -5.49 2.37
N VAL A 277 22.74 -5.57 1.05
CA VAL A 277 23.01 -6.75 0.21
C VAL A 277 23.89 -6.42 -0.98
N ASP A 278 24.76 -7.35 -1.37
CA ASP A 278 25.74 -7.16 -2.46
C ASP A 278 25.06 -6.79 -3.80
N ASP A 279 24.00 -7.51 -4.18
CA ASP A 279 23.28 -7.23 -5.43
C ASP A 279 22.60 -5.85 -5.41
N GLY A 280 22.20 -5.37 -4.23
CA GLY A 280 21.55 -4.08 -4.07
C GLY A 280 22.54 -2.92 -4.14
N ILE A 281 23.71 -3.02 -3.52
CA ILE A 281 24.78 -2.03 -3.74
C ILE A 281 25.22 -2.01 -5.20
N GLN A 282 25.35 -3.18 -5.85
CA GLN A 282 25.62 -3.24 -7.30
C GLN A 282 24.50 -2.59 -8.10
N ALA A 283 23.23 -2.77 -7.74
CA ALA A 283 22.11 -2.11 -8.41
C ALA A 283 22.21 -0.58 -8.38
N ILE A 284 22.81 -0.02 -7.33
CA ILE A 284 23.03 1.42 -7.18
C ILE A 284 24.27 1.88 -7.98
N VAL A 285 25.40 1.17 -7.86
CA VAL A 285 26.70 1.67 -8.38
C VAL A 285 27.09 1.14 -9.77
N GLN A 286 26.50 0.04 -10.25
CA GLN A 286 26.95 -0.62 -11.48
C GLN A 286 26.70 0.22 -12.74
N CYS A 287 25.59 0.97 -12.77
CA CYS A 287 25.32 1.92 -13.84
C CYS A 287 25.89 3.31 -13.45
N PRO A 288 26.83 3.88 -14.22
CA PRO A 288 27.43 5.17 -13.91
C PRO A 288 26.41 6.29 -13.73
N ASP A 289 25.35 6.29 -14.55
CA ASP A 289 24.29 7.29 -14.49
C ASP A 289 23.46 7.12 -13.21
N THR A 290 23.03 5.90 -12.88
CA THR A 290 22.26 5.61 -11.66
C THR A 290 23.02 5.91 -10.38
N GLY A 291 24.31 5.55 -10.32
CA GLY A 291 25.15 5.83 -9.17
C GLY A 291 25.37 7.33 -8.97
N LYS A 292 25.58 8.07 -10.07
CA LYS A 292 25.69 9.52 -10.05
C LYS A 292 24.37 10.20 -9.67
N ASP A 293 23.24 9.73 -10.19
CA ASP A 293 21.92 10.27 -9.88
C ASP A 293 21.55 10.06 -8.42
N THR A 294 21.86 8.88 -7.87
CA THR A 294 21.67 8.57 -6.45
C THR A 294 22.53 9.49 -5.61
N TRP A 295 23.83 9.62 -5.94
CA TRP A 295 24.74 10.50 -5.22
C TRP A 295 24.25 11.95 -5.23
N ASN A 296 23.88 12.48 -6.40
CA ASN A 296 23.43 13.87 -6.53
C ASN A 296 22.15 14.12 -5.73
N LEU A 297 21.16 13.21 -5.80
CA LEU A 297 19.94 13.32 -5.02
C LEU A 297 20.27 13.41 -3.53
N LEU A 298 21.03 12.45 -3.00
CA LEU A 298 21.37 12.38 -1.58
C LEU A 298 22.23 13.56 -1.11
N PHE A 299 23.18 13.99 -1.95
CA PHE A 299 24.02 15.15 -1.68
C PHE A 299 23.16 16.42 -1.61
N ASP A 300 22.26 16.63 -2.56
CA ASP A 300 21.38 17.78 -2.58
C ASP A 300 20.46 17.81 -1.36
N LEU A 301 19.90 16.66 -0.96
CA LEU A 301 19.07 16.56 0.25
C LEU A 301 19.82 17.04 1.50
N VAL A 302 21.05 16.55 1.70
CA VAL A 302 21.86 16.91 2.89
C VAL A 302 22.34 18.35 2.83
N CYS A 303 22.72 18.85 1.65
CA CYS A 303 23.32 20.18 1.52
C CYS A 303 22.29 21.31 1.42
N HIS A 304 21.08 21.03 0.94
CA HIS A 304 20.13 22.07 0.58
C HIS A 304 18.76 21.94 1.24
N GLU A 305 18.41 20.79 1.83
CA GLU A 305 17.06 20.57 2.36
C GLU A 305 17.04 20.21 3.84
N PHE A 306 17.89 19.29 4.27
CA PHE A 306 17.94 18.86 5.67
C PHE A 306 18.96 19.65 6.47
N CYS A 307 18.61 19.96 7.74
CA CYS A 307 19.49 20.55 8.74
C CYS A 307 20.27 21.79 8.25
N GLN A 308 19.53 22.82 7.85
CA GLN A 308 20.09 24.10 7.43
C GLN A 308 20.71 24.84 8.61
N SER A 309 21.65 25.77 8.32
CA SER A 309 22.43 26.46 9.35
C SER A 309 21.60 27.24 10.37
N ASP A 310 20.39 27.61 9.97
CA ASP A 310 19.46 28.43 10.76
C ASP A 310 18.39 27.58 11.46
N ASP A 311 18.41 26.25 11.28
CA ASP A 311 17.41 25.36 11.86
C ASP A 311 17.62 25.20 13.38
N PRO A 312 16.53 25.18 14.18
CA PRO A 312 16.64 24.90 15.59
C PRO A 312 17.07 23.44 15.83
N PRO A 313 17.77 23.13 16.94
CA PRO A 313 18.27 21.78 17.22
C PRO A 313 17.23 20.66 17.19
N ILE A 314 15.94 20.99 17.37
CA ILE A 314 14.84 20.03 17.29
C ILE A 314 14.66 19.47 15.88
N ILE A 315 14.94 20.25 14.83
CA ILE A 315 14.83 19.79 13.44
C ILE A 315 15.81 18.67 13.15
N LEU A 316 17.04 18.78 13.63
CA LEU A 316 18.02 17.69 13.53
C LEU A 316 17.54 16.42 14.24
N GLN A 317 16.83 16.55 15.36
CA GLN A 317 16.29 15.42 16.09
C GLN A 317 15.11 14.76 15.36
N GLU A 318 14.28 15.54 14.67
CA GLU A 318 13.17 15.06 13.84
C GLU A 318 13.69 14.38 12.56
N GLN A 319 14.73 14.93 11.94
CA GLN A 319 15.32 14.44 10.69
C GLN A 319 16.42 13.38 10.89
N LYS A 320 16.67 12.92 12.12
CA LYS A 320 17.80 12.04 12.42
C LYS A 320 17.73 10.69 11.69
N THR A 321 16.53 10.15 11.46
CA THR A 321 16.33 8.84 10.82
C THR A 321 16.66 8.95 9.34
N VAL A 322 16.05 9.91 8.65
CA VAL A 322 16.31 10.15 7.22
C VAL A 322 17.78 10.46 6.97
N LEU A 323 18.41 11.29 7.81
CA LEU A 323 19.84 11.59 7.69
C LEU A 323 20.72 10.36 7.90
N ALA A 324 20.39 9.51 8.87
CA ALA A 324 21.12 8.26 9.09
C ALA A 324 21.04 7.35 7.86
N SER A 325 19.85 7.21 7.26
CA SER A 325 19.65 6.48 6.01
C SER A 325 20.48 7.06 4.88
N VAL A 326 20.42 8.38 4.66
CA VAL A 326 21.20 9.06 3.62
C VAL A 326 22.70 8.86 3.79
N PHE A 327 23.25 9.09 4.99
CA PHE A 327 24.68 8.92 5.24
C PHE A 327 25.11 7.46 5.12
N SER A 328 24.26 6.50 5.51
CA SER A 328 24.52 5.08 5.32
C SER A 328 24.69 4.74 3.85
N VAL A 329 23.79 5.24 2.98
CA VAL A 329 23.85 5.02 1.54
C VAL A 329 25.08 5.69 0.91
N LEU A 330 25.33 6.97 1.23
CA LEU A 330 26.50 7.70 0.72
C LEU A 330 27.81 7.00 1.10
N SER A 331 27.92 6.52 2.35
CA SER A 331 29.08 5.76 2.82
C SER A 331 29.27 4.45 2.05
N ALA A 332 28.18 3.72 1.79
CA ALA A 332 28.23 2.46 1.04
C ALA A 332 28.65 2.68 -0.43
N ILE A 333 28.11 3.72 -1.08
CA ILE A 333 28.50 4.11 -2.44
C ILE A 333 30.00 4.45 -2.49
N TYR A 334 30.48 5.28 -1.56
CA TYR A 334 31.89 5.67 -1.49
C TYR A 334 32.82 4.47 -1.29
N ALA A 335 32.47 3.57 -0.37
CA ALA A 335 33.25 2.36 -0.10
C ALA A 335 33.33 1.44 -1.33
N SER A 336 32.21 1.25 -2.03
CA SER A 336 32.15 0.43 -3.23
C SER A 336 32.98 1.02 -4.38
N GLN A 337 32.92 2.35 -4.59
CA GLN A 337 33.75 3.02 -5.58
C GLN A 337 35.25 2.89 -5.28
N ALA A 338 35.65 3.07 -4.01
CA ALA A 338 37.05 2.91 -3.59
C ALA A 338 37.57 1.49 -3.82
N GLU A 339 36.74 0.47 -3.56
CA GLU A 339 37.08 -0.93 -3.84
C GLU A 339 37.23 -1.20 -5.34
N GLN A 340 36.34 -0.68 -6.17
CA GLN A 340 36.44 -0.80 -7.63
C GLN A 340 37.70 -0.13 -8.19
N GLU A 341 38.07 1.04 -7.67
CA GLU A 341 39.32 1.72 -8.05
C GLU A 341 40.55 0.91 -7.67
N TYR A 342 40.58 0.35 -6.46
CA TYR A 342 41.67 -0.51 -6.01
C TYR A 342 41.83 -1.74 -6.92
N LEU A 343 40.73 -2.42 -7.25
CA LEU A 343 40.72 -3.57 -8.16
C LEU A 343 41.20 -3.21 -9.58
N LYS A 344 40.86 -2.01 -10.08
CA LYS A 344 41.35 -1.51 -11.39
C LYS A 344 42.87 -1.30 -11.35
N ILE A 345 43.41 -0.70 -10.29
CA ILE A 345 44.85 -0.47 -10.12
C ILE A 345 45.60 -1.80 -10.02
N GLU A 346 45.08 -2.77 -9.26
CA GLU A 346 45.71 -4.09 -9.12
C GLU A 346 45.73 -4.87 -10.45
N LYS A 347 44.62 -4.84 -11.22
CA LYS A 347 44.57 -5.46 -12.55
C LYS A 347 45.52 -4.79 -13.55
N GLY A 348 45.61 -3.46 -13.53
CA GLY A 348 46.55 -2.70 -14.37
C GLY A 348 48.02 -2.97 -14.07
N ASN A 349 48.36 -3.20 -12.80
CA ASN A 349 49.72 -3.59 -12.40
C ASN A 349 50.07 -5.03 -12.83
N ARG A 350 49.10 -5.96 -12.80
CA ARG A 350 49.29 -7.35 -13.25
C ARG A 350 49.42 -7.45 -14.78
N SER A 351 48.70 -6.64 -15.55
CA SER A 351 48.80 -6.63 -17.02
C SER A 351 50.07 -5.94 -17.54
N SER A 352 50.67 -5.05 -16.75
CA SER A 352 51.95 -4.37 -17.08
C SER A 352 53.20 -5.19 -16.69
N SER A 353 53.01 -6.34 -16.03
CA SER A 353 54.09 -7.21 -15.53
C SER A 353 54.23 -8.52 -16.34
N ASN A 354 53.42 -8.70 -17.38
CA ASN A 354 53.58 -9.73 -18.42
C ASN A 354 54.02 -9.06 -19.73
#